data_AF-A0AAD7BPJ8-F1
#
_entry.id   AF-A0AAD7BPJ8-F1
#
_cell.length_a   1.000
_cell.length_b   1.000
_cell.length_c   1.000
_cell.angle_alpha   90.00
_cell.angle_beta   90.00
_cell.angle_gamma   90.00
#
_symmetry.space_group_name_H-M   'P 1'
#
loop_
_entity.id
_entity.type
_entity.pdbx_description
1 polymer ?
#
loop_
_entity_poly.entity_id
_entity_poly.type
_entity_poly.pdbx_seq_one_letter_code
_entity_poly.pdbx_strand_id
1 'polypeptide(L)'
;MEPENRLARIALRIGPALGLLDQVQNAFGTPFIGAISNTVKMLVDTVQAMKRNKQEFLGFLEHVHGVLYAIVDLHIHSETPGYLGPSTIDQVGEFMRTLHKIHTFITAQQQGTVFRQWLRQKEMKGLFKSCEIGIQNAVNVFKIDLNSEALNQLEMTERIAAKMHQELLEIIASLSESEATVSETTSKVILNCKNNAIGAYEPLCTDVFRRK
;
A
#
# COMPACT_ATOMS: atom_id res chain seq x y z
N MET A 1 -11.54 1.08 -27.92
CA MET A 1 -10.15 1.14 -27.40
C MET A 1 -9.52 -0.23 -27.56
N GLU A 2 -8.39 -0.34 -28.27
CA GLU A 2 -7.82 -1.65 -28.62
C GLU A 2 -7.36 -2.45 -27.38
N PRO A 3 -7.57 -3.79 -27.37
CA PRO A 3 -7.17 -4.67 -26.27
C PRO A 3 -5.67 -4.59 -25.93
N GLU A 4 -4.82 -4.33 -26.92
CA GLU A 4 -3.36 -4.25 -26.73
C GLU A 4 -2.97 -3.02 -25.88
N ASN A 5 -3.56 -1.86 -26.17
CA ASN A 5 -3.39 -0.65 -25.38
C ASN A 5 -3.95 -0.77 -23.95
N ARG A 6 -4.97 -1.62 -23.74
CA ARG A 6 -5.46 -1.92 -22.38
C ARG A 6 -4.50 -2.82 -21.61
N LEU A 7 -4.00 -3.90 -22.23
CA LEU A 7 -3.03 -4.79 -21.60
C LEU A 7 -1.77 -4.04 -21.19
N ALA A 8 -1.20 -3.22 -22.08
CA ALA A 8 0.02 -2.47 -21.79
C ALA A 8 -0.15 -1.59 -20.53
N ARG A 9 -1.31 -0.93 -20.40
CA ARG A 9 -1.62 -0.11 -19.21
C ARG A 9 -1.79 -0.95 -17.94
N ILE A 10 -2.41 -2.13 -18.05
CA ILE A 10 -2.59 -3.03 -16.90
C ILE A 10 -1.24 -3.60 -16.47
N ALA A 11 -0.40 -4.05 -17.40
CA ALA A 11 0.94 -4.53 -17.13
C ALA A 11 1.81 -3.43 -16.50
N LEU A 12 1.71 -2.19 -16.99
CA LEU A 12 2.39 -1.02 -16.40
C LEU A 12 1.98 -0.75 -14.95
N ARG A 13 0.75 -1.11 -14.57
CA ARG A 13 0.22 -0.94 -13.20
C ARG A 13 0.55 -2.12 -12.29
N ILE A 14 0.46 -3.35 -12.81
CA ILE A 14 0.74 -4.58 -12.05
C ILE A 14 2.23 -4.70 -11.73
N GLY A 15 3.12 -4.35 -12.66
CA GLY A 15 4.57 -4.46 -12.47
C GLY A 15 5.08 -3.80 -11.18
N PRO A 16 4.75 -2.52 -10.91
CA PRO A 16 5.06 -1.85 -9.65
C PRO A 16 4.49 -2.56 -8.42
N ALA A 17 3.25 -3.05 -8.48
CA ALA A 17 2.62 -3.77 -7.37
C ALA A 17 3.37 -5.07 -7.04
N LEU A 18 3.80 -5.82 -8.06
CA LEU A 18 4.63 -7.01 -7.89
C LEU A 18 5.99 -6.67 -7.27
N GLY A 19 6.61 -5.58 -7.70
CA GLY A 19 7.86 -5.11 -7.11
C GLY A 19 7.73 -4.74 -5.64
N LEU A 20 6.61 -4.12 -5.24
CA LEU A 20 6.31 -3.82 -3.83
C LEU A 20 6.08 -5.10 -3.03
N LEU A 21 5.37 -6.09 -3.58
CA LEU A 21 5.17 -7.38 -2.91
C LEU A 21 6.49 -8.14 -2.69
N ASP A 22 7.39 -8.11 -3.68
CA ASP A 22 8.72 -8.71 -3.53
C ASP A 22 9.54 -7.98 -2.43
N GLN A 23 9.43 -6.65 -2.33
CA GLN A 23 10.04 -5.90 -1.22
C GLN A 23 9.44 -6.27 0.13
N VAL A 24 8.11 -6.38 0.24
CA VAL A 24 7.41 -6.82 1.44
C VAL A 24 7.85 -8.23 1.85
N GLN A 25 7.92 -9.17 0.89
CA GLN A 25 8.41 -10.53 1.16
C GLN A 25 9.83 -10.51 1.74
N ASN A 26 10.73 -9.71 1.15
CA ASN A 26 12.12 -9.65 1.59
C ASN A 26 12.28 -8.95 2.95
N ALA A 27 11.45 -7.94 3.24
CA ALA A 27 11.49 -7.18 4.49
C ALA A 27 10.92 -7.96 5.67
N PHE A 28 9.80 -8.68 5.45
CA PHE A 28 9.03 -9.31 6.54
C PHE A 28 9.10 -10.84 6.55
N GLY A 29 9.73 -11.47 5.55
CA GLY A 29 9.89 -12.93 5.49
C GLY A 29 8.58 -13.67 5.27
N THR A 30 7.66 -13.13 4.47
CA THR A 30 6.32 -13.70 4.21
C THR A 30 6.28 -14.49 2.89
N PRO A 31 6.59 -15.80 2.88
CA PRO A 31 6.79 -16.56 1.63
C PRO A 31 5.52 -16.69 0.77
N PHE A 32 4.34 -16.62 1.37
CA PHE A 32 3.07 -16.66 0.64
C PHE A 32 2.88 -15.43 -0.27
N ILE A 33 3.46 -14.28 0.07
CA ILE A 33 3.46 -13.07 -0.76
C ILE A 33 4.23 -13.31 -2.06
N GLY A 34 5.39 -13.96 -1.97
CA GLY A 34 6.16 -14.36 -3.15
C GLY A 34 5.40 -15.30 -4.07
N ALA A 35 4.65 -16.23 -3.49
CA ALA A 35 3.81 -17.14 -4.28
C ALA A 35 2.68 -16.39 -5.02
N ILE A 36 2.09 -15.38 -4.39
CA ILE A 36 1.10 -14.50 -5.03
C ILE A 36 1.74 -13.70 -6.17
N SER A 37 2.89 -13.04 -5.90
CA SER A 37 3.63 -12.25 -6.89
C SER A 37 3.94 -13.09 -8.15
N ASN A 38 4.51 -14.28 -7.96
CA ASN A 38 4.81 -15.21 -9.03
C ASN A 38 3.56 -15.68 -9.79
N THR A 39 2.47 -15.99 -9.09
CA THR A 39 1.23 -16.45 -9.73
C THR A 39 0.60 -15.36 -10.59
N VAL A 40 0.61 -14.11 -10.12
CA VAL A 40 0.10 -12.98 -10.91
C VAL A 40 0.99 -12.71 -12.13
N LYS A 41 2.31 -12.80 -11.99
CA LYS A 41 3.23 -12.67 -13.13
C LYS A 41 2.91 -13.71 -14.21
N MET A 42 2.78 -14.98 -13.83
CA MET A 42 2.39 -16.06 -14.75
C MET A 42 1.03 -15.78 -15.42
N LEU A 43 0.06 -15.25 -14.68
CA LEU A 43 -1.24 -14.85 -15.24
C LEU A 43 -1.11 -13.75 -16.29
N VAL A 44 -0.32 -12.70 -16.01
CA VAL A 44 -0.09 -11.60 -16.96
C VAL A 44 0.56 -12.14 -18.24
N ASP A 45 1.61 -12.94 -18.11
CA ASP A 45 2.31 -13.55 -19.25
C ASP A 45 1.37 -14.42 -20.08
N THR A 46 0.54 -15.22 -19.41
CA THR A 46 -0.45 -16.09 -20.06
C THR A 46 -1.51 -15.26 -20.80
N VAL A 47 -2.00 -14.17 -20.21
CA VAL A 47 -2.97 -13.27 -20.84
C VAL A 47 -2.34 -12.51 -22.01
N GLN A 48 -1.07 -12.17 -21.93
CA GLN A 48 -0.34 -11.55 -23.03
C GLN A 48 -0.27 -12.46 -24.25
N ALA A 49 0.02 -13.76 -24.04
CA ALA A 49 0.08 -14.78 -25.09
C ALA A 49 -1.29 -15.18 -25.67
N MET A 50 -2.40 -14.83 -25.03
CA MET A 50 -3.74 -15.20 -25.51
C MET A 50 -4.18 -14.44 -26.77
N LYS A 51 -4.70 -15.21 -27.74
CA LYS A 51 -5.26 -14.69 -29.00
C LYS A 51 -6.76 -14.37 -28.95
N ARG A 52 -7.50 -14.92 -27.98
CA ARG A 52 -8.97 -14.81 -27.85
C ARG A 52 -9.37 -14.50 -26.41
N ASN A 53 -10.57 -13.97 -26.20
CA ASN A 53 -11.18 -13.66 -24.89
C ASN A 53 -10.34 -12.76 -23.97
N LYS A 54 -9.34 -12.08 -24.51
CA LYS A 54 -8.37 -11.26 -23.75
C LYS A 54 -9.06 -10.20 -22.89
N GLN A 55 -10.12 -9.56 -23.40
CA GLN A 55 -10.85 -8.49 -22.71
C GLN A 55 -11.42 -8.90 -21.34
N GLU A 56 -11.93 -10.13 -21.21
CA GLU A 56 -12.51 -10.62 -19.96
C GLU A 56 -11.41 -10.80 -18.90
N PHE A 57 -10.25 -11.31 -19.32
CA PHE A 57 -9.07 -11.44 -18.45
C PHE A 57 -8.43 -10.09 -18.10
N LEU A 58 -8.50 -9.09 -18.98
CA LEU A 58 -8.03 -7.74 -18.68
C LEU A 58 -8.81 -7.10 -17.53
N GLY A 59 -10.14 -7.21 -17.56
CA GLY A 59 -10.98 -6.73 -16.46
C GLY A 59 -10.64 -7.43 -15.15
N PHE A 60 -10.40 -8.73 -15.17
CA PHE A 60 -9.95 -9.46 -14.00
C PHE A 60 -8.59 -9.00 -13.47
N LEU A 61 -7.60 -8.79 -14.34
CA LEU A 61 -6.27 -8.30 -13.94
C LEU A 61 -6.33 -6.90 -13.29
N GLU A 62 -7.27 -6.05 -13.71
CA GLU A 62 -7.52 -4.76 -13.04
C GLU A 62 -7.98 -4.95 -11.57
N HIS A 63 -8.81 -5.96 -11.29
CA HIS A 63 -9.25 -6.28 -9.93
C HIS A 63 -8.12 -6.89 -9.10
N VAL A 64 -7.33 -7.80 -9.69
CA VAL A 64 -6.14 -8.39 -9.06
C VAL A 64 -5.19 -7.29 -8.61
N HIS A 65 -4.90 -6.33 -9.47
CA HIS A 65 -4.08 -5.17 -9.14
C HIS A 65 -4.56 -4.44 -7.86
N GLY A 66 -5.87 -4.19 -7.73
CA GLY A 66 -6.44 -3.55 -6.53
C GLY A 66 -6.17 -4.35 -5.25
N VAL A 67 -6.26 -5.68 -5.32
CA VAL A 67 -5.96 -6.56 -4.18
C VAL A 67 -4.48 -6.57 -3.83
N LEU A 68 -3.59 -6.59 -4.82
CA LEU A 68 -2.15 -6.57 -4.55
C LEU A 68 -1.76 -5.32 -3.77
N TYR A 69 -2.28 -4.15 -4.15
CA TYR A 69 -2.04 -2.92 -3.42
C TYR A 69 -2.61 -2.97 -2.00
N ALA A 70 -3.81 -3.50 -1.81
CA ALA A 70 -4.37 -3.66 -0.47
C ALA A 70 -3.52 -4.58 0.41
N ILE A 71 -3.00 -5.69 -0.15
CA ILE A 71 -2.10 -6.60 0.57
C ILE A 71 -0.80 -5.90 1.00
N VAL A 72 -0.21 -5.09 0.11
CA VAL A 72 0.98 -4.27 0.43
C VAL A 72 0.65 -3.29 1.54
N ASP A 73 -0.47 -2.58 1.42
CA ASP A 73 -0.90 -1.55 2.35
C ASP A 73 -1.06 -2.10 3.77
N LEU A 74 -1.69 -3.27 3.91
CA LEU A 74 -1.85 -3.94 5.21
C LEU A 74 -0.52 -4.36 5.84
N HIS A 75 0.47 -4.78 5.05
CA HIS A 75 1.76 -5.19 5.61
C HIS A 75 2.58 -3.99 6.09
N ILE A 76 2.42 -2.84 5.43
CA ILE A 76 3.17 -1.62 5.73
C ILE A 76 2.52 -0.84 6.88
N HIS A 77 1.19 -0.77 6.90
CA HIS A 77 0.43 0.08 7.81
C HIS A 77 -0.25 -0.67 8.96
N SER A 78 0.03 -1.96 9.17
CA SER A 78 -0.43 -2.67 10.37
C SER A 78 0.26 -2.14 11.64
N GLU A 79 -0.45 -2.14 12.77
CA GLU A 79 0.10 -1.79 14.10
C GLU A 79 1.43 -2.52 14.39
N THR A 80 1.53 -3.77 13.90
CA THR A 80 2.76 -4.55 13.89
C THR A 80 3.16 -4.82 12.44
N PRO A 81 4.11 -4.07 11.86
CA PRO A 81 4.53 -4.23 10.48
C PRO A 81 4.94 -5.68 10.16
N GLY A 82 4.42 -6.22 9.06
CA GLY A 82 4.65 -7.61 8.65
C GLY A 82 3.78 -8.66 9.36
N TYR A 83 3.01 -8.28 10.38
CA TYR A 83 2.02 -9.17 10.99
C TYR A 83 0.65 -8.95 10.35
N LEU A 84 0.09 -10.03 9.80
CA LEU A 84 -1.30 -10.07 9.36
C LEU A 84 -2.12 -10.89 10.37
N GLY A 85 -3.30 -10.39 10.72
CA GLY A 85 -4.24 -11.13 11.55
C GLY A 85 -4.69 -12.44 10.89
N PRO A 86 -5.12 -13.46 11.66
CA PRO A 86 -5.53 -14.76 11.12
C PRO A 86 -6.61 -14.65 10.03
N SER A 87 -7.62 -13.80 10.25
CA SER A 87 -8.68 -13.54 9.25
C SER A 87 -8.11 -12.99 7.94
N THR A 88 -7.19 -12.04 8.02
CA THR A 88 -6.50 -11.45 6.86
C THR A 88 -5.69 -12.49 6.11
N ILE A 89 -4.94 -13.35 6.82
CA ILE A 89 -4.18 -14.45 6.23
C ILE A 89 -5.10 -15.43 5.50
N ASP A 90 -6.25 -15.79 6.09
CA ASP A 90 -7.23 -16.67 5.46
C ASP A 90 -7.78 -16.07 4.15
N GLN A 91 -8.09 -14.77 4.14
CA GLN A 91 -8.54 -14.07 2.92
C GLN A 91 -7.44 -14.02 1.85
N VAL A 92 -6.19 -13.77 2.24
CA VAL A 92 -5.03 -13.81 1.33
C VAL A 92 -4.83 -15.23 0.77
N GLY A 93 -5.03 -16.26 1.59
CA GLY A 93 -4.99 -17.65 1.17
C GLY A 93 -6.08 -18.00 0.16
N GLU A 94 -7.32 -17.58 0.39
CA GLU A 94 -8.43 -17.74 -0.56
C GLU A 94 -8.17 -17.00 -1.87
N PHE A 95 -7.61 -15.80 -1.80
CA PHE A 95 -7.19 -15.06 -2.99
C PHE A 95 -6.12 -15.82 -3.78
N MET A 96 -5.09 -16.35 -3.12
CA MET A 96 -4.06 -17.15 -3.77
C MET A 96 -4.63 -18.42 -4.44
N ARG A 97 -5.51 -19.16 -3.75
CA ARG A 97 -6.22 -20.32 -4.34
C ARG A 97 -7.01 -19.92 -5.58
N THR A 98 -7.64 -18.76 -5.52
CA THR A 98 -8.42 -18.19 -6.61
C THR A 98 -7.57 -17.85 -7.82
N LEU A 99 -6.43 -17.16 -7.63
CA LEU A 99 -5.46 -16.90 -8.68
C LEU A 99 -4.98 -18.19 -9.35
N HIS A 100 -4.68 -19.22 -8.55
CA HIS A 100 -4.20 -20.50 -9.06
C HIS A 100 -5.26 -21.25 -9.89
N LYS A 101 -6.53 -21.25 -9.44
CA LYS A 101 -7.65 -21.82 -10.19
C LYS A 101 -7.83 -21.13 -11.54
N ILE A 102 -7.77 -19.81 -11.57
CA ILE A 102 -7.86 -19.04 -12.82
C ILE A 102 -6.68 -19.35 -13.73
N HIS A 103 -5.46 -19.35 -13.21
CA HIS A 103 -4.27 -19.66 -14.00
C HIS A 103 -4.41 -21.03 -14.67
N THR A 104 -4.73 -22.06 -13.89
CA THR A 104 -4.95 -23.43 -14.37
C THR A 104 -6.03 -23.48 -15.45
N PHE A 105 -7.13 -22.76 -15.24
CA PHE A 105 -8.22 -22.71 -16.20
C PHE A 105 -7.81 -22.05 -17.52
N ILE A 106 -7.06 -20.94 -17.46
CA ILE A 106 -6.56 -20.24 -18.66
C ILE A 106 -5.60 -21.14 -19.43
N THR A 107 -4.64 -21.77 -18.74
CA THR A 107 -3.70 -22.71 -19.38
C THR A 107 -4.45 -23.85 -20.07
N ALA A 108 -5.48 -24.39 -19.41
CA ALA A 108 -6.31 -25.45 -19.98
C ALA A 108 -7.18 -25.00 -21.17
N GLN A 109 -7.55 -23.72 -21.25
CA GLN A 109 -8.24 -23.13 -22.41
C GLN A 109 -7.34 -23.04 -23.64
N GLN A 110 -6.03 -22.79 -23.45
CA GLN A 110 -5.07 -22.70 -24.55
C GLN A 110 -4.83 -24.05 -25.26
N GLN A 111 -5.05 -25.16 -24.57
CA GLN A 111 -4.80 -26.52 -25.09
C GLN A 111 -6.06 -27.23 -25.64
N GLY A 112 -7.24 -26.60 -25.59
CA GLY A 112 -8.53 -27.24 -25.93
C GLY A 112 -9.09 -26.94 -27.33
N THR A 113 -9.99 -27.81 -27.81
CA THR A 113 -10.78 -27.59 -29.04
C THR A 113 -11.84 -26.50 -28.87
N VAL A 114 -12.24 -25.84 -29.96
CA VAL A 114 -13.17 -24.67 -29.96
C VAL A 114 -14.50 -24.95 -29.26
N PHE A 115 -15.06 -26.16 -29.40
CA PHE A 115 -16.31 -26.55 -28.74
C PHE A 115 -16.16 -26.69 -27.22
N ARG A 116 -15.01 -27.22 -26.77
CA ARG A 116 -14.65 -27.33 -25.35
C ARG A 116 -14.38 -25.96 -24.73
N GLN A 117 -13.80 -25.04 -25.51
CA GLN A 117 -13.62 -23.63 -25.09
C GLN A 117 -14.96 -22.94 -24.84
N TRP A 118 -15.95 -23.15 -25.72
CA TRP A 118 -17.28 -22.53 -25.60
C TRP A 118 -18.05 -23.02 -24.36
N LEU A 119 -18.08 -24.34 -24.11
CA LEU A 119 -18.73 -24.90 -22.91
C LEU A 119 -18.14 -24.33 -21.62
N ARG A 120 -16.81 -24.18 -21.60
CA ARG A 120 -16.05 -23.64 -20.47
C ARG A 120 -16.25 -22.14 -20.26
N GLN A 121 -16.75 -21.36 -21.23
CA GLN A 121 -17.03 -19.94 -21.02
C GLN A 121 -18.12 -19.69 -19.96
N LYS A 122 -19.09 -20.61 -19.81
CA LYS A 122 -20.10 -20.49 -18.74
C LYS A 122 -19.51 -20.74 -17.36
N GLU A 123 -18.66 -21.76 -17.23
CA GLU A 123 -17.91 -22.03 -16.01
C GLU A 123 -16.99 -20.86 -15.66
N MET A 124 -16.38 -20.24 -16.67
CA MET A 124 -15.51 -19.08 -16.52
C MET A 124 -16.23 -17.88 -15.90
N LYS A 125 -17.46 -17.58 -16.33
CA LYS A 125 -18.26 -16.49 -15.73
C LYS A 125 -18.60 -16.77 -14.27
N GLY A 126 -18.90 -18.02 -13.93
CA GLY A 126 -19.14 -18.44 -12.54
C GLY A 126 -17.90 -18.30 -11.67
N LEU A 127 -16.75 -18.76 -12.18
CA LEU A 127 -15.45 -18.59 -11.54
C LEU A 127 -15.15 -17.11 -11.35
N PHE A 128 -15.19 -16.29 -12.40
CA PHE A 128 -14.93 -14.86 -12.29
C PHE A 128 -15.81 -14.16 -11.28
N LYS A 129 -17.12 -14.44 -11.27
CA LYS A 129 -18.04 -13.88 -10.28
C LYS A 129 -17.65 -14.27 -8.86
N SER A 130 -17.27 -15.53 -8.64
CA SER A 130 -16.78 -15.99 -7.32
C SER A 130 -15.46 -15.32 -6.94
N CYS A 131 -14.58 -15.09 -7.92
CA CYS A 131 -13.29 -14.43 -7.72
C CYS A 131 -13.47 -12.95 -7.41
N GLU A 132 -14.37 -12.28 -8.13
CA GLU A 132 -14.75 -10.88 -7.93
C GLU A 132 -15.38 -10.69 -6.55
N ILE A 133 -16.26 -11.60 -6.12
CA ILE A 133 -16.82 -11.60 -4.75
C ILE A 133 -15.69 -11.79 -3.73
N GLY A 134 -14.79 -12.75 -3.92
CA GLY A 134 -13.66 -12.97 -3.01
C GLY A 134 -12.72 -11.76 -2.93
N ILE A 135 -12.40 -11.16 -4.08
CA ILE A 135 -11.61 -9.93 -4.20
C ILE A 135 -12.32 -8.77 -3.52
N GLN A 136 -13.61 -8.58 -3.76
CA GLN A 136 -14.39 -7.50 -3.17
C GLN A 136 -14.52 -7.67 -1.65
N ASN A 137 -14.70 -8.90 -1.18
CA ASN A 137 -14.72 -9.21 0.25
C ASN A 137 -13.35 -8.91 0.88
N ALA A 138 -12.26 -9.32 0.25
CA ALA A 138 -10.91 -9.00 0.71
C ALA A 138 -10.71 -7.47 0.76
N VAL A 139 -11.04 -6.74 -0.31
CA VAL A 139 -10.98 -5.27 -0.34
C VAL A 139 -11.85 -4.63 0.74
N ASN A 140 -13.05 -5.15 1.00
CA ASN A 140 -13.94 -4.61 2.03
C ASN A 140 -13.38 -4.84 3.43
N VAL A 141 -12.86 -6.04 3.71
CA VAL A 141 -12.18 -6.36 4.99
C VAL A 141 -10.97 -5.45 5.16
N PHE A 142 -10.14 -5.33 4.13
CA PHE A 142 -8.95 -4.48 4.17
C PHE A 142 -9.30 -3.00 4.32
N LYS A 143 -10.38 -2.52 3.71
CA LYS A 143 -10.88 -1.15 3.93
C LYS A 143 -11.40 -0.94 5.36
N ILE A 144 -12.04 -1.94 5.95
CA ILE A 144 -12.50 -1.86 7.34
C ILE A 144 -11.29 -1.80 8.28
N ASP A 145 -10.29 -2.66 8.06
CA ASP A 145 -9.07 -2.69 8.85
C ASP A 145 -8.27 -1.38 8.70
N LEU A 146 -8.12 -0.87 7.47
CA LEU A 146 -7.43 0.41 7.20
C LEU A 146 -8.18 1.62 7.76
N ASN A 147 -9.52 1.63 7.71
CA ASN A 147 -10.32 2.71 8.29
C ASN A 147 -10.27 2.67 9.83
N SER A 148 -10.23 1.47 10.42
CA SER A 148 -10.03 1.31 11.87
C SER A 148 -8.66 1.86 12.28
N GLU A 149 -7.62 1.55 11.52
CA GLU A 149 -6.27 2.05 11.76
C GLU A 149 -6.19 3.58 11.61
N ALA A 150 -6.80 4.13 10.55
CA ALA A 150 -6.85 5.59 10.34
C ALA A 150 -7.62 6.31 11.46
N LEU A 151 -8.70 5.70 11.97
CA LEU A 151 -9.45 6.24 13.12
C LEU A 151 -8.62 6.17 14.41
N ASN A 152 -7.89 5.09 14.65
CA ASN A 152 -6.99 4.96 15.79
C ASN A 152 -5.84 5.98 15.73
N GLN A 153 -5.27 6.20 14.55
CA GLN A 153 -4.24 7.23 14.34
C GLN A 153 -4.78 8.64 14.55
N LEU A 154 -6.00 8.92 14.09
CA LEU A 154 -6.67 10.20 14.33
C LEU A 154 -6.88 10.43 15.83
N GLU A 155 -7.42 9.44 16.56
CA GLU A 155 -7.61 9.52 18.01
C GLU A 155 -6.27 9.73 18.73
N MET A 156 -5.20 9.08 18.29
CA MET A 156 -3.87 9.26 18.88
C MET A 156 -3.31 10.65 18.62
N THR A 157 -3.50 11.19 17.40
CA THR A 157 -3.11 12.58 17.09
C THR A 157 -3.94 13.60 17.88
N GLU A 158 -5.23 13.36 18.11
CA GLU A 158 -6.07 14.20 18.96
C GLU A 158 -5.60 14.19 20.41
N ARG A 159 -5.24 13.02 20.95
CA ARG A 159 -4.67 12.92 22.31
C ARG A 159 -3.34 13.64 22.44
N ILE A 160 -2.46 13.54 21.44
CA ILE A 160 -1.18 14.26 21.42
C ILE A 160 -1.42 15.78 21.34
N ALA A 161 -2.33 16.22 20.47
CA ALA A 161 -2.70 17.63 20.34
C ALA A 161 -3.28 18.18 21.65
N ALA A 162 -4.15 17.43 22.32
CA ALA A 162 -4.72 17.81 23.61
C ALA A 162 -3.65 17.91 24.70
N LYS A 163 -2.69 16.98 24.73
CA LYS A 163 -1.58 17.01 25.68
C LYS A 163 -0.66 18.21 25.44
N MET A 164 -0.29 18.48 24.19
CA MET A 164 0.52 19.66 23.85
C MET A 164 -0.20 20.97 24.15
N HIS A 165 -1.52 21.01 23.95
CA HIS A 165 -2.33 22.17 24.32
C HIS A 165 -2.33 22.40 25.84
N GLN A 166 -2.47 21.33 26.63
CA GLN A 166 -2.39 21.38 28.08
C GLN A 166 -1.02 21.86 28.56
N GLU A 167 0.07 21.32 27.99
CA GLU A 167 1.44 21.75 28.29
C GLU A 167 1.67 23.23 27.94
N LEU A 168 1.13 23.71 26.81
CA LEU A 168 1.18 25.13 26.45
C LEU A 168 0.40 26.02 27.41
N LEU A 169 -0.78 25.60 27.86
CA LEU A 169 -1.56 26.33 28.85
C LEU A 169 -0.84 26.40 30.20
N GLU A 170 -0.17 25.32 30.61
CA GLU A 170 0.64 25.28 31.83
C GLU A 170 1.86 26.20 31.72
N ILE A 171 2.53 26.25 30.56
CA ILE A 171 3.63 27.20 30.30
C ILE A 171 3.11 28.64 30.37
N ILE A 172 1.99 28.95 29.71
CA ILE A 172 1.39 30.30 29.74
C ILE A 172 0.99 30.69 31.16
N ALA A 173 0.38 29.78 31.93
CA ALA A 173 0.03 30.02 33.32
C ALA A 173 1.29 30.29 34.19
N SER A 174 2.36 29.50 34.01
CA SER A 174 3.62 29.69 34.73
C SER A 174 4.32 31.03 34.41
N LEU A 175 4.19 31.52 33.17
CA LEU A 175 4.69 32.83 32.77
C LEU A 175 3.83 33.96 33.35
N SER A 176 2.51 33.76 33.43
CA SER A 176 1.55 34.73 33.98
C SER A 176 1.72 34.91 35.51
N GLU A 177 2.08 33.84 36.22
CA GLU A 177 2.38 33.90 37.66
C GLU A 177 3.76 34.52 37.94
N SER A 178 4.69 34.44 36.98
CA SER A 178 6.02 35.05 37.11
C SER A 178 6.04 36.56 36.84
N GLU A 179 4.99 37.13 36.23
CA GLU A 179 4.87 38.57 36.00
C GLU A 179 4.56 39.39 37.27
N ALA A 180 4.28 38.74 38.40
CA ALA A 180 4.10 39.43 39.68
C ALA A 180 5.44 39.86 40.35
N THR A 181 6.61 39.45 39.84
CA THR A 181 7.91 39.73 40.51
C THR A 181 9.09 40.08 39.60
N VAL A 182 8.89 40.48 38.34
CA VAL A 182 10.04 40.74 37.43
C VAL A 182 9.93 42.08 36.68
N SER A 183 10.06 43.17 37.44
CA SER A 183 10.34 44.50 36.89
C SER A 183 11.85 44.78 36.69
N GLU A 184 12.75 43.82 36.94
CA GLU A 184 14.21 44.07 36.88
C GLU A 184 15.04 43.12 36.00
N THR A 185 14.52 41.97 35.54
CA THR A 185 15.36 40.96 34.86
C THR A 185 15.25 40.99 33.32
N THR A 186 14.29 41.72 32.75
CA THR A 186 14.05 41.81 31.30
C THR A 186 15.19 42.52 30.53
N SER A 187 16.07 43.27 31.20
CA SER A 187 17.25 43.86 30.57
C SER A 187 18.41 42.89 30.34
N LYS A 188 18.46 41.71 31.00
CA LYS A 188 19.59 40.78 30.86
C LYS A 188 19.40 39.71 29.78
N VAL A 189 18.16 39.34 29.44
CA VAL A 189 17.91 38.30 28.42
C VAL A 189 18.01 38.85 26.99
N ILE A 190 17.62 40.12 26.77
CA ILE A 190 17.71 40.76 25.43
C ILE A 190 19.17 40.96 24.98
N LEU A 191 20.12 41.06 25.92
CA LEU A 191 21.55 41.16 25.59
C LEU A 191 22.18 39.81 25.19
N ASN A 192 21.62 38.68 25.58
CA ASN A 192 22.19 37.36 25.26
C ASN A 192 21.72 36.81 23.90
N CYS A 193 20.55 37.24 23.40
CA CYS A 193 20.10 36.88 22.05
C CYS A 193 20.80 37.66 20.93
N LYS A 194 21.43 38.81 21.22
CA LYS A 194 22.21 39.57 20.22
C LYS A 194 23.63 39.04 20.00
N ASN A 195 24.22 38.33 20.96
CA ASN A 195 25.58 37.80 20.85
C ASN A 195 25.66 36.37 20.28
N ASN A 196 24.57 35.61 20.29
CA ASN A 196 24.53 34.25 19.72
C ASN A 196 23.99 34.16 18.27
N ALA A 197 23.62 35.28 17.65
CA ALA A 197 23.16 35.31 16.25
C ALA A 197 24.25 35.72 15.24
N ILE A 198 25.50 35.92 15.68
CA ILE A 198 26.63 36.36 14.83
C ILE A 198 27.74 35.29 14.71
N GLY A 199 27.59 34.09 15.29
CA GLY A 199 28.59 33.03 15.18
C GLY A 199 27.96 31.66 14.98
N ALA A 200 28.30 31.02 13.85
CA ALA A 200 27.97 29.66 13.42
C ALA A 200 26.61 29.54 12.68
N TYR A 201 26.52 29.30 11.37
CA TYR A 201 27.39 28.55 10.47
C TYR A 201 27.37 29.12 9.04
N GLU A 202 28.56 29.14 8.43
CA GLU A 202 28.82 29.34 7.01
C GLU A 202 28.26 28.19 6.12
N PRO A 203 28.02 28.46 4.83
CA PRO A 203 27.59 27.48 3.84
C PRO A 203 28.79 26.77 3.20
N LEU A 204 28.75 25.44 3.02
CA LEU A 204 29.76 24.70 2.25
C LEU A 204 29.13 23.80 1.17
N CYS A 205 29.28 24.28 -0.07
CA CYS A 205 29.62 23.61 -1.35
C CYS A 205 28.94 22.26 -1.68
N THR A 206 28.05 22.13 -2.68
CA THR A 206 28.29 22.12 -4.16
C THR A 206 29.61 21.51 -4.65
N ASP A 207 29.47 20.64 -5.65
CA ASP A 207 30.47 20.12 -6.60
C ASP A 207 31.22 18.81 -6.29
N VAL A 208 30.56 17.68 -6.61
CA VAL A 208 31.26 16.54 -7.25
C VAL A 208 30.39 15.95 -8.37
N PHE A 209 30.30 16.67 -9.49
CA PHE A 209 30.03 16.11 -10.82
C PHE A 209 30.65 17.01 -11.91
N ARG A 210 31.90 16.75 -12.31
CA ARG A 210 32.36 16.86 -13.72
C ARG A 210 33.78 16.31 -13.96
N ARG A 211 33.78 15.21 -14.72
CA ARG A 211 34.70 14.81 -15.82
C ARG A 211 36.17 14.53 -15.51
N LYS A 212 36.59 13.27 -15.71
CA LYS A 212 37.12 12.79 -17.01
C LYS A 212 37.11 11.27 -17.06
#